data_AF-A0A355GFH8-F1
#
_entry.id   AF-A0A355GFH8-F1
#
_cell.length_a   1.000
_cell.length_b   1.000
_cell.length_c   1.000
_cell.angle_alpha   90.00
_cell.angle_beta   90.00
_cell.angle_gamma   90.00
#
_symmetry.space_group_name_H-M   'P 1'
#
loop_
_entity.id
_entity.type
_entity.pdbx_description
1 polymer ?
#
loop_
_entity_poly.entity_id
_entity_poly.type
_entity_poly.pdbx_seq_one_letter_code
_entity_poly.pdbx_strand_id
1 'polypeptide(L)'
;MSHQVKRFAWLKRVGFILSLMLLVIVTGVFVVAATAGGSASCTLNSGRSVTTNSDSWYLESQSSGDTATINTSGFQIVVAPQELRVDGKAIQTIENGVKKVTVNVQDRRIIFLADGKSVANYPR
;
A
#
# COMPACT_ATOMS: atom_id res chain seq x y z
N MET A 1 45.87 -27.84 -28.99
CA MET A 1 44.50 -28.03 -28.41
C MET A 1 44.22 -27.20 -27.14
N SER A 2 45.06 -26.23 -26.75
CA SER A 2 44.94 -25.52 -25.45
C SER A 2 44.17 -24.18 -25.47
N HIS A 3 44.05 -23.51 -26.62
CA HIS A 3 43.41 -22.18 -26.72
C HIS A 3 41.87 -22.23 -26.80
N GLN A 4 41.29 -23.26 -27.41
CA GLN A 4 39.84 -23.43 -27.56
C GLN A 4 39.15 -23.72 -26.21
N VAL A 5 39.76 -24.56 -25.37
CA VAL A 5 39.24 -24.92 -24.04
C VAL A 5 39.25 -23.73 -23.08
N LYS A 6 40.29 -22.89 -23.12
CA LYS A 6 40.38 -21.66 -22.29
C LYS A 6 39.31 -20.63 -22.66
N ARG A 7 39.04 -20.42 -23.96
CA ARG A 7 37.98 -19.51 -24.44
C ARG A 7 36.59 -20.00 -24.06
N PHE A 8 36.34 -21.30 -24.17
CA PHE A 8 35.06 -21.90 -23.81
C PHE A 8 34.78 -21.83 -22.29
N ALA A 9 35.80 -22.04 -21.46
CA ALA A 9 35.70 -21.88 -20.01
C ALA A 9 35.47 -20.41 -19.58
N TRP A 10 36.10 -19.46 -20.29
CA TRP A 10 35.90 -18.02 -20.03
C TRP A 10 34.47 -17.57 -20.40
N LEU A 11 33.96 -17.99 -21.55
CA LEU A 11 32.57 -17.70 -21.97
C LEU A 11 31.54 -18.25 -20.99
N LYS A 12 31.75 -19.48 -20.47
CA LYS A 12 30.88 -20.06 -19.44
C LYS A 12 30.88 -19.25 -18.14
N ARG A 13 32.06 -18.75 -17.71
CA ARG A 13 32.18 -17.90 -16.50
C ARG A 13 31.48 -16.56 -16.69
N VAL A 14 31.66 -15.91 -17.84
CA VAL A 14 31.00 -14.64 -18.16
C VAL A 14 29.48 -14.81 -18.22
N GLY A 15 29.00 -15.87 -18.88
CA GLY A 15 27.57 -16.19 -18.92
C GLY A 15 26.97 -16.45 -17.53
N PHE A 16 27.70 -17.15 -16.67
CA PHE A 16 27.27 -17.40 -15.28
C PHE A 16 27.19 -16.10 -14.47
N ILE A 17 28.20 -15.22 -14.58
CA ILE A 17 28.20 -13.92 -13.89
C ILE A 17 27.05 -13.04 -14.39
N LEU A 18 26.84 -12.97 -15.70
CA LEU A 18 25.72 -12.20 -16.29
C LEU A 18 24.36 -12.74 -15.83
N SER A 19 24.20 -14.07 -15.76
CA SER A 19 22.98 -14.69 -15.24
C SER A 19 22.73 -14.35 -13.77
N LEU A 20 23.78 -14.33 -12.95
CA LEU A 20 23.71 -13.92 -11.54
C LEU A 20 23.36 -12.44 -11.41
N MET A 21 23.96 -11.56 -12.22
CA MET A 21 23.61 -10.14 -12.21
C MET A 21 22.16 -9.92 -12.65
N LEU A 22 21.69 -10.66 -13.66
CA LEU A 22 20.29 -10.61 -14.09
C LEU A 22 19.34 -11.04 -12.96
N LEU A 23 19.66 -12.12 -12.25
CA LEU A 23 18.89 -12.58 -11.10
C LEU A 23 18.78 -11.49 -10.04
N VAL A 24 19.90 -10.83 -9.70
CA VAL A 24 19.94 -9.74 -8.70
C VAL A 24 19.11 -8.53 -9.15
N ILE A 25 19.15 -8.18 -10.44
CA ILE A 25 18.33 -7.09 -11.00
C ILE A 25 16.85 -7.46 -10.90
N VAL A 26 16.48 -8.67 -11.29
CA VAL A 26 15.09 -9.14 -11.24
C VAL A 26 14.58 -9.14 -9.80
N THR A 27 15.32 -9.74 -8.84
CA THR A 27 14.92 -9.72 -7.43
C THR A 27 14.88 -8.32 -6.86
N GLY A 28 15.83 -7.45 -7.22
CA GLY A 28 15.81 -6.04 -6.83
C GLY A 28 14.54 -5.30 -7.28
N VAL A 29 14.13 -5.48 -8.54
CA VAL A 29 12.90 -4.90 -9.08
C VAL A 29 11.66 -5.41 -8.33
N PHE A 30 11.59 -6.72 -8.04
CA PHE A 30 10.48 -7.30 -7.27
C PHE A 30 10.38 -6.73 -5.85
N VAL A 31 11.52 -6.53 -5.18
CA VAL A 31 11.54 -5.95 -3.82
C VAL A 31 11.07 -4.50 -3.86
N VAL A 32 11.54 -3.69 -4.81
CA VAL A 32 11.11 -2.28 -4.91
C VAL A 32 9.61 -2.17 -5.19
N ALA A 33 9.08 -3.00 -6.10
CA ALA A 33 7.65 -3.03 -6.38
C ALA A 33 6.81 -3.40 -5.13
N ALA A 34 7.31 -4.33 -4.31
CA ALA A 34 6.66 -4.69 -3.05
C ALA A 34 6.70 -3.58 -1.98
N THR A 35 7.62 -2.62 -2.10
CA THR A 35 7.74 -1.49 -1.14
C THR A 35 7.06 -0.20 -1.59
N ALA A 36 6.54 -0.15 -2.81
CA ALA A 36 5.97 1.08 -3.39
C ALA A 36 4.64 1.52 -2.74
N GLY A 37 4.08 0.70 -1.86
CA GLY A 37 2.79 0.97 -1.23
C GLY A 37 1.62 0.90 -2.22
N GLY A 38 0.42 1.12 -1.71
CA GLY A 38 -0.81 1.16 -2.47
C GLY A 38 -1.57 2.45 -2.25
N SER A 39 -2.38 2.84 -3.23
CA SER A 39 -3.44 3.83 -3.03
C SER A 39 -4.75 3.30 -3.60
N ALA A 40 -5.85 3.61 -2.93
CA ALA A 40 -7.18 3.42 -3.49
C ALA A 40 -8.08 4.60 -3.14
N SER A 41 -9.06 4.84 -3.98
CA SER A 41 -10.08 5.83 -3.74
C SER A 41 -11.46 5.27 -4.07
N CYS A 42 -12.46 5.74 -3.34
CA CYS A 42 -13.86 5.50 -3.67
C CYS A 42 -14.67 6.74 -3.35
N THR A 43 -15.85 6.83 -3.96
CA THR A 43 -16.84 7.86 -3.68
C THR A 43 -18.04 7.20 -3.04
N LEU A 44 -18.48 7.72 -1.91
CA LEU A 44 -19.66 7.28 -1.18
C LEU A 44 -20.93 7.86 -1.80
N ASN A 45 -22.10 7.29 -1.48
CA ASN A 45 -23.39 7.77 -2.01
C ASN A 45 -23.71 9.23 -1.66
N SER A 46 -23.24 9.71 -0.52
CA SER A 46 -23.28 11.10 -0.04
C SER A 46 -22.43 12.05 -0.88
N GLY A 47 -21.63 11.53 -1.84
CA GLY A 47 -20.66 12.30 -2.61
C GLY A 47 -19.33 12.52 -1.89
N ARG A 48 -19.18 12.01 -0.67
CA ARG A 48 -17.92 12.06 0.08
C ARG A 48 -16.86 11.20 -0.59
N SER A 49 -15.68 11.75 -0.83
CA SER A 49 -14.53 11.01 -1.35
C SER A 49 -13.73 10.40 -0.21
N VAL A 50 -13.43 9.11 -0.30
CA VAL A 50 -12.53 8.41 0.61
C VAL A 50 -11.29 8.00 -0.17
N THR A 51 -10.13 8.49 0.25
CA THR A 51 -8.83 8.14 -0.34
C THR A 51 -7.99 7.44 0.71
N THR A 52 -7.39 6.31 0.37
CA THR A 52 -6.47 5.58 1.23
C THR A 52 -5.10 5.53 0.59
N ASN A 53 -4.07 5.85 1.36
CA ASN A 53 -2.69 5.61 0.99
C ASN A 53 -2.08 4.66 2.02
N SER A 54 -1.31 3.67 1.58
CA SER A 54 -0.60 2.76 2.46
C SER A 54 0.79 2.47 1.94
N ASP A 55 1.74 2.26 2.86
CA ASP A 55 3.05 1.69 2.59
C ASP A 55 3.02 0.17 2.32
N SER A 56 1.87 -0.50 2.52
CA SER A 56 1.68 -1.92 2.24
C SER A 56 1.42 -2.18 0.75
N TRP A 57 2.02 -3.26 0.25
CA TRP A 57 1.75 -3.84 -1.07
C TRP A 57 0.32 -4.35 -1.23
N TYR A 58 -0.34 -4.72 -0.12
CA TYR A 58 -1.74 -5.10 -0.10
C TYR A 58 -2.58 -3.92 0.37
N LEU A 59 -3.47 -3.45 -0.49
CA LEU A 59 -4.51 -2.48 -0.16
C LEU A 59 -5.77 -2.83 -0.95
N GLU A 60 -6.86 -3.05 -0.24
CA GLU A 60 -8.19 -3.26 -0.80
C GLU A 60 -9.15 -2.22 -0.24
N SER A 61 -10.00 -1.66 -1.09
CA SER A 61 -11.03 -0.69 -0.70
C SER A 61 -12.33 -1.04 -1.39
N GLN A 62 -13.40 -1.12 -0.60
CA GLN A 62 -14.76 -1.41 -1.06
C GLN A 62 -15.71 -0.38 -0.45
N SER A 63 -16.62 0.17 -1.25
CA SER A 63 -17.70 1.03 -0.75
C SER A 63 -19.05 0.32 -0.87
N SER A 64 -19.87 0.48 0.16
CA SER A 64 -21.26 0.03 0.19
C SER A 64 -22.11 1.11 0.84
N GLY A 65 -22.97 1.75 0.05
CA GLY A 65 -23.74 2.91 0.50
C GLY A 65 -22.84 4.08 0.93
N ASP A 66 -23.02 4.55 2.16
CA ASP A 66 -22.19 5.60 2.77
C ASP A 66 -21.10 5.06 3.71
N THR A 67 -20.67 3.83 3.47
CA THR A 67 -19.57 3.21 4.24
C THR A 67 -18.49 2.71 3.29
N ALA A 68 -17.24 3.11 3.54
CA ALA A 68 -16.07 2.51 2.90
C ALA A 68 -15.39 1.57 3.89
N THR A 69 -15.06 0.36 3.43
CA THR A 69 -14.25 -0.62 4.15
C THR A 69 -12.93 -0.77 3.42
N ILE A 70 -11.84 -0.64 4.16
CA ILE A 70 -10.47 -0.62 3.66
C ILE A 70 -9.67 -1.66 4.43
N ASN A 71 -9.06 -2.61 3.73
CA ASN A 71 -8.19 -3.62 4.33
C ASN A 71 -6.75 -3.38 3.84
N THR A 72 -5.84 -3.06 4.76
CA THR A 72 -4.43 -2.80 4.41
C THR A 72 -3.53 -2.96 5.64
N SER A 73 -2.27 -3.38 5.45
CA SER A 73 -1.26 -3.53 6.52
C SER A 73 -1.74 -4.30 7.77
N GLY A 74 -2.67 -5.25 7.61
CA GLY A 74 -3.27 -6.01 8.73
C GLY A 74 -4.33 -5.24 9.56
N PHE A 75 -4.77 -4.08 9.09
CA PHE A 75 -5.87 -3.31 9.65
C PHE A 75 -7.15 -3.49 8.82
N GLN A 76 -8.28 -3.52 9.52
CA GLN A 76 -9.59 -3.29 8.92
C GLN A 76 -10.08 -1.90 9.30
N ILE A 77 -10.15 -1.01 8.33
CA ILE A 77 -10.54 0.39 8.51
C ILE A 77 -11.93 0.59 7.91
N VAL A 78 -12.82 1.21 8.67
CA VAL A 78 -14.18 1.51 8.21
C VAL A 78 -14.43 3.01 8.36
N VAL A 79 -14.73 3.65 7.24
CA VAL A 79 -15.17 5.04 7.16
C VAL A 79 -16.68 5.03 6.98
N ALA A 80 -17.41 5.21 8.08
CA ALA A 80 -18.86 5.30 8.10
C ALA A 80 -19.32 6.77 8.02
N PRO A 81 -20.64 7.05 7.87
CA PRO A 81 -21.13 8.42 7.66
C PRO A 81 -20.72 9.40 8.77
N GLN A 82 -20.70 8.93 10.02
CA GLN A 82 -20.44 9.73 11.21
C GLN A 82 -19.33 9.16 12.11
N GLU A 83 -18.72 8.04 11.73
CA GLU A 83 -17.72 7.37 12.57
C GLU A 83 -16.55 6.83 11.76
N LEU A 84 -15.37 6.89 12.34
CA LEU A 84 -14.16 6.23 11.88
C LEU A 84 -13.88 5.06 12.81
N ARG A 85 -13.75 3.86 12.23
CA ARG A 85 -13.48 2.64 12.99
C ARG A 85 -12.22 1.97 12.49
N VAL A 86 -11.49 1.34 13.41
CA VAL A 86 -10.33 0.50 13.13
C VAL A 86 -10.50 -0.81 13.90
N ASP A 87 -10.37 -1.94 13.22
CA ASP A 87 -10.49 -3.29 13.76
C ASP A 87 -11.78 -3.46 14.59
N GLY A 88 -12.88 -2.90 14.09
CA GLY A 88 -14.20 -2.92 14.73
C GLY A 88 -14.42 -1.88 15.84
N LYS A 89 -13.37 -1.21 16.33
CA LYS A 89 -13.45 -0.18 17.37
C LYS A 89 -13.68 1.21 16.78
N ALA A 90 -14.66 1.95 17.30
CA ALA A 90 -14.83 3.36 16.97
C ALA A 90 -13.69 4.19 17.57
N ILE A 91 -12.99 4.94 16.72
CA ILE A 91 -11.84 5.77 17.09
C ILE A 91 -12.24 7.22 17.21
N GLN A 92 -13.10 7.71 16.30
CA GLN A 92 -13.47 9.12 16.24
C GLN A 92 -14.82 9.31 15.53
N THR A 93 -15.59 10.29 15.99
CA THR A 93 -16.79 10.77 15.30
C THR A 93 -16.42 11.85 14.29
N ILE A 94 -17.04 11.81 13.12
CA ILE A 94 -16.81 12.71 11.99
C ILE A 94 -18.07 13.51 11.72
N GLU A 95 -17.91 14.80 11.43
CA GLU A 95 -19.01 15.68 11.08
C GLU A 95 -19.62 15.31 9.73
N ASN A 96 -20.95 15.47 9.61
CA ASN A 96 -21.65 15.10 8.39
C ASN A 96 -21.23 15.95 7.16
N GLY A 97 -20.75 17.18 7.41
CA GLY A 97 -20.31 18.12 6.38
C GLY A 97 -18.97 17.80 5.71
N VAL A 98 -18.23 16.80 6.21
CA VAL A 98 -16.92 16.43 5.64
C VAL A 98 -17.10 15.90 4.21
N LYS A 99 -16.36 16.48 3.26
CA LYS A 99 -16.43 16.09 1.84
C LYS A 99 -15.35 15.10 1.43
N LYS A 100 -14.22 15.12 2.11
CA LYS A 100 -13.08 14.26 1.82
C LYS A 100 -12.53 13.63 3.10
N VAL A 101 -12.37 12.32 3.09
CA VAL A 101 -11.64 11.58 4.13
C VAL A 101 -10.42 10.95 3.49
N THR A 102 -9.23 11.27 4.00
CA THR A 102 -7.99 10.60 3.63
C THR A 102 -7.55 9.70 4.77
N VAL A 103 -7.25 8.45 4.48
CA VAL A 103 -6.69 7.47 5.41
C VAL A 103 -5.26 7.19 5.00
N ASN A 104 -4.29 7.59 5.81
CA ASN A 104 -2.89 7.28 5.58
C ASN A 104 -2.45 6.19 6.55
N VAL A 105 -1.99 5.06 6.02
CA VAL A 105 -1.48 3.93 6.79
C VAL A 105 0.02 3.82 6.55
N GLN A 106 0.81 4.12 7.57
CA GLN A 106 2.27 4.08 7.48
C GLN A 106 2.86 3.70 8.83
N ASP A 107 3.95 2.92 8.83
CA ASP A 107 4.72 2.60 10.04
C ASP A 107 3.86 2.04 11.18
N ARG A 108 2.89 1.17 10.84
CA ARG A 108 1.89 0.58 11.76
C ARG A 108 0.99 1.60 12.47
N ARG A 109 0.80 2.77 11.86
CA ARG A 109 -0.09 3.82 12.36
C ARG A 109 -1.09 4.20 11.28
N ILE A 110 -2.27 4.60 11.73
CA ILE A 110 -3.32 5.12 10.86
C ILE A 110 -3.56 6.58 11.22
N ILE A 111 -3.50 7.44 10.21
CA ILE A 111 -3.80 8.87 10.34
C ILE A 111 -5.03 9.15 9.47
N PHE A 112 -6.09 9.64 10.11
CA PHE A 112 -7.30 10.07 9.43
C PHE A 112 -7.27 11.58 9.24
N LEU A 113 -7.46 12.01 8.00
CA LEU A 113 -7.62 13.41 7.64
C LEU A 113 -9.05 13.64 7.14
N ALA A 114 -9.76 14.59 7.73
CA ALA A 114 -11.04 15.09 7.23
C ALA A 114 -10.82 16.46 6.59
N ASP A 115 -11.14 16.60 5.30
CA ASP A 115 -10.89 17.81 4.49
C ASP A 115 -9.46 18.36 4.65
N GLY A 116 -8.49 17.45 4.78
CA GLY A 116 -7.06 17.76 4.94
C GLY A 116 -6.59 18.02 6.37
N LYS A 117 -7.49 18.05 7.36
CA LYS A 117 -7.13 18.21 8.79
C LYS A 117 -7.06 16.87 9.50
N SER A 118 -6.01 16.65 10.29
CA SER A 118 -5.90 15.43 11.11
C SER A 118 -6.98 15.40 12.19
N VAL A 119 -7.83 14.37 12.16
CA VAL A 119 -8.94 14.20 13.11
C VAL A 119 -8.75 13.02 14.05
N ALA A 120 -7.97 12.01 13.64
CA ALA A 120 -7.68 10.86 14.48
C ALA A 120 -6.32 10.24 14.13
N ASN A 121 -5.67 9.70 15.15
CA ASN A 121 -4.43 8.92 15.02
C ASN A 121 -4.58 7.63 15.84
N TYR A 122 -4.34 6.49 15.18
CA TYR A 122 -4.41 5.18 15.80
C TYR A 122 -3.07 4.46 15.65
N PRO A 123 -2.29 4.34 16.73
CA PRO A 123 -1.08 3.52 16.74
C PRO A 123 -1.39 2.05 17.02
N ARG A 124 -0.58 1.14 16.46
CA ARG A 124 -0.57 -0.29 16.77
C ARG A 124 0.82 -0.78 17.12
#